data_AF-A0A3Q2PPS7-F1
#
_entry.id   AF-A0A3Q2PPS7-F1
#
_cell.length_a   1.000
_cell.length_b   1.000
_cell.length_c   1.000
_cell.angle_alpha   90.00
_cell.angle_beta   90.00
_cell.angle_gamma   90.00
#
_symmetry.space_group_name_H-M   'P 1'
#
loop_
_entity.id
_entity.type
_entity.pdbx_description
1 polymer ?
#
loop_
_entity_poly.entity_id
_entity_poly.type
_entity_poly.pdbx_seq_one_letter_code
_entity_poly.pdbx_strand_id
1 'polypeptide(L)'
;MADKELTRVRGRFVEKISKALIKQLLDDLLEDRLLNDGETDSVLEDNTGKADMARCLIDMVRKKGDKASRKMLEHLNKRDPTLFSELGLTDTATPAPQKQQGWSNTLVTTTDSFWNEKRNSKDIYSVSDCSLKSRVALLITNRNFSDTKLTRKGAEKDEENMEKLLRSLNYEVVKYNDLTAERINEALRNFKEHPKLSNTDSVFVVIMSHGKREFVLGVNHSNEKPDEFPIDNIYKYLGPQECPALMNKPKIIIIQACRGGSLYPSWV
;
A
#
# COMPACT_ATOMS: atom_id res chain seq x y z
N MET A 1 -13.99 19.67 -6.20
CA MET A 1 -12.95 18.68 -5.84
C MET A 1 -12.26 18.28 -7.13
N ALA A 2 -10.94 18.35 -7.17
CA ALA A 2 -10.10 18.15 -8.35
C ALA A 2 -10.19 16.72 -8.93
N ASP A 3 -10.49 15.72 -8.11
CA ASP A 3 -10.75 14.34 -8.53
C ASP A 3 -12.03 14.22 -9.40
N LYS A 4 -13.07 14.99 -9.07
CA LYS A 4 -14.31 15.10 -9.85
C LYS A 4 -14.06 15.83 -11.16
N GLU A 5 -13.19 16.85 -11.16
CA GLU A 5 -12.78 17.54 -12.38
C GLU A 5 -11.99 16.62 -13.33
N LEU A 6 -11.02 15.85 -12.82
CA LEU A 6 -10.32 14.84 -13.62
C LEU A 6 -11.27 13.79 -14.19
N THR A 7 -12.30 13.39 -13.44
CA THR A 7 -13.34 12.49 -13.94
C THR A 7 -14.15 13.13 -15.08
N ARG A 8 -14.52 14.41 -14.94
CA ARG A 8 -15.26 15.18 -15.96
C ARG A 8 -14.45 15.36 -17.25
N VAL A 9 -13.14 15.61 -17.15
CA VAL A 9 -12.30 15.87 -18.33
C VAL A 9 -11.65 14.62 -18.91
N ARG A 10 -11.80 13.45 -18.27
CA ARG A 10 -11.13 12.19 -18.64
C ARG A 10 -11.18 11.84 -20.12
N GLY A 11 -12.35 11.91 -20.74
CA GLY A 11 -12.51 11.58 -22.17
C GLY A 11 -11.71 12.51 -23.07
N ARG A 12 -11.88 13.83 -22.88
CA ARG A 12 -11.19 14.87 -23.66
C ARG A 12 -9.68 14.88 -23.41
N PHE A 13 -9.26 14.58 -22.17
CA PHE A 13 -7.86 14.46 -21.81
C PHE A 13 -7.18 13.35 -22.62
N VAL A 14 -7.79 12.16 -22.67
CA VAL A 14 -7.27 11.00 -23.41
C VAL A 14 -7.17 11.27 -24.91
N GLU A 15 -8.14 11.97 -25.48
CA GLU A 15 -8.16 12.31 -26.90
C GLU A 15 -7.07 13.32 -27.27
N LYS A 16 -6.87 14.35 -26.44
CA LYS A 16 -6.06 15.51 -26.81
C LYS A 16 -4.60 15.47 -26.34
N ILE A 17 -4.30 14.83 -25.21
CA ILE A 17 -2.94 14.83 -24.68
C ILE A 17 -1.95 14.13 -25.61
N SER A 18 -0.73 14.65 -25.77
CA SER A 18 0.31 14.01 -26.57
C SER A 18 1.13 13.01 -25.74
N LYS A 19 1.78 12.02 -26.39
CA LYS A 19 2.67 11.07 -25.68
C LYS A 19 3.81 11.80 -24.96
N ALA A 20 4.31 12.90 -25.52
CA ALA A 20 5.35 13.71 -24.91
C ALA A 20 4.87 14.39 -23.62
N LEU A 21 3.66 14.96 -23.62
CA LEU A 21 3.07 15.56 -22.43
C LEU A 21 2.75 14.52 -21.34
N ILE A 22 2.34 13.30 -21.71
CA ILE A 22 2.16 12.21 -20.73
C ILE A 22 3.46 11.94 -19.97
N LYS A 23 4.58 11.82 -20.70
CA LYS A 23 5.91 11.60 -20.09
C LYS A 23 6.33 12.75 -19.18
N GLN A 24 6.18 13.99 -19.65
CA GLN A 24 6.52 15.17 -18.85
C GLN A 24 5.67 15.27 -17.57
N LEU A 25 4.37 14.95 -17.64
CA LEU A 25 3.52 14.93 -16.46
C LEU A 25 3.90 13.80 -15.50
N LEU A 26 4.34 12.65 -16.00
CA LEU A 26 4.86 11.59 -15.14
C LEU A 26 6.12 12.04 -14.40
N ASP A 27 7.06 12.70 -15.09
CA ASP A 27 8.28 13.24 -14.48
C ASP A 27 7.94 14.28 -13.39
N ASP A 28 7.02 15.21 -13.68
CA ASP A 28 6.57 16.24 -12.73
C ASP A 28 5.90 15.64 -11.49
N LEU A 29 5.09 14.58 -11.67
CA LEU A 29 4.41 13.88 -10.58
C LEU A 29 5.36 12.99 -9.76
N LEU A 30 6.42 12.50 -10.38
CA LEU A 30 7.50 11.76 -9.72
C LEU A 30 8.35 12.71 -8.85
N GLU A 31 8.68 13.90 -9.37
CA GLU A 31 9.41 14.94 -8.64
C GLU A 31 8.63 15.40 -7.40
N ASP A 32 7.32 15.58 -7.53
CA ASP A 32 6.43 15.91 -6.41
C ASP A 32 6.15 14.73 -5.45
N ARG A 33 6.75 13.56 -5.70
CA ARG A 33 6.57 12.30 -4.95
C ARG A 33 5.11 11.86 -4.86
N LEU A 34 4.31 12.20 -5.87
CA LEU A 34 2.92 11.76 -6.00
C LEU A 34 2.84 10.39 -6.66
N LEU A 35 3.74 10.13 -7.61
CA LEU A 35 3.99 8.81 -8.17
C LEU A 35 5.36 8.31 -7.70
N ASN A 36 5.52 6.98 -7.66
CA ASN A 36 6.84 6.34 -7.55
C ASN A 36 7.29 5.83 -8.92
N ASP A 37 8.56 5.41 -9.01
CA ASP A 37 9.15 4.93 -10.27
C ASP A 37 8.31 3.78 -10.87
N GLY A 38 7.91 2.80 -10.05
CA GLY A 38 7.12 1.66 -10.52
C GLY A 38 5.71 2.01 -11.00
N GLU A 39 5.07 3.03 -10.41
CA GLU A 39 3.78 3.57 -10.87
C GLU A 39 3.92 4.30 -12.21
N THR A 40 5.02 5.03 -12.38
CA THR A 40 5.36 5.71 -13.63
C THR A 40 5.64 4.70 -14.75
N ASP A 41 6.41 3.66 -14.44
CA ASP A 41 6.73 2.59 -15.37
C ASP A 41 5.47 1.81 -15.78
N SER A 42 4.55 1.54 -14.84
CA SER A 42 3.26 0.88 -15.15
C SER A 42 2.43 1.68 -16.17
N VAL A 43 2.49 3.03 -16.15
CA VAL A 43 1.80 3.86 -17.14
C VAL A 43 2.47 3.77 -18.52
N LEU A 44 3.80 3.63 -18.56
CA LEU A 44 4.59 3.60 -19.79
C LEU A 44 4.66 2.21 -20.45
N GLU A 45 4.77 1.14 -19.66
CA GLU A 45 5.05 -0.22 -20.12
C GLU A 45 3.79 -1.02 -20.45
N ASP A 46 2.71 -0.87 -19.67
CA ASP A 46 1.47 -1.65 -19.85
C ASP A 46 0.61 -1.13 -21.02
N ASN A 47 0.98 -0.02 -21.66
CA ASN A 47 0.13 0.70 -22.61
C ASN A 47 0.86 0.98 -23.94
N THR A 48 0.56 0.20 -24.98
CA THR A 48 1.14 0.39 -26.33
C THR A 48 0.57 1.64 -27.05
N GLY A 49 -0.65 2.06 -26.68
CA GLY A 49 -1.38 3.19 -27.28
C GLY A 49 -1.36 4.47 -26.44
N LYS A 50 -1.32 5.65 -27.10
CA LYS A 50 -1.43 6.98 -26.45
C LYS A 50 -2.64 7.07 -25.52
N ALA A 51 -3.78 6.54 -25.98
CA ALA A 51 -5.03 6.61 -25.26
C ALA A 51 -5.00 5.78 -23.97
N ASP A 52 -4.36 4.61 -23.99
CA ASP A 52 -4.27 3.74 -22.83
C ASP A 52 -3.29 4.30 -21.80
N MET A 53 -2.16 4.85 -22.25
CA MET A 53 -1.24 5.61 -21.37
C MET A 53 -1.96 6.77 -20.67
N ALA A 54 -2.75 7.55 -21.44
CA ALA A 54 -3.49 8.68 -20.88
C ALA A 54 -4.58 8.24 -19.88
N ARG A 55 -5.25 7.11 -20.13
CA ARG A 55 -6.23 6.51 -19.21
C ARG A 55 -5.58 6.03 -17.93
N CYS A 56 -4.44 5.32 -18.04
CA CYS A 56 -3.72 4.83 -16.88
C CYS A 56 -3.19 5.98 -16.02
N LEU A 57 -2.59 7.02 -16.62
CA LEU A 57 -2.13 8.21 -15.91
C LEU A 57 -3.27 8.88 -15.12
N ILE A 58 -4.36 9.25 -15.80
CA ILE A 58 -5.44 10.01 -15.16
C ILE A 58 -6.20 9.19 -14.11
N ASP A 59 -6.39 7.89 -14.34
CA ASP A 59 -7.07 7.00 -13.39
C ASP A 59 -6.19 6.73 -12.16
N MET A 60 -4.88 6.62 -12.33
CA MET A 60 -3.91 6.43 -11.24
C MET A 60 -3.85 7.66 -10.34
N VAL A 61 -3.70 8.85 -10.93
CA VAL A 61 -3.71 10.12 -10.19
C VAL A 61 -5.03 10.33 -9.45
N ARG A 62 -6.16 10.03 -10.09
CA ARG A 62 -7.48 10.13 -9.45
C ARG A 62 -7.61 9.22 -8.24
N LYS A 63 -7.15 7.96 -8.33
CA LYS A 63 -7.21 6.98 -7.23
C LYS A 63 -6.38 7.40 -6.01
N LYS A 64 -5.33 8.22 -6.21
CA LYS A 64 -4.51 8.80 -5.13
C LYS A 64 -5.19 9.96 -4.40
N GLY A 65 -6.31 10.47 -4.92
CA GLY A 65 -7.17 11.44 -4.25
C GLY A 65 -6.99 12.89 -4.74
N ASP A 66 -7.71 13.79 -4.06
CA ASP A 66 -7.89 15.19 -4.48
C ASP A 66 -6.57 15.98 -4.57
N LYS A 67 -5.62 15.70 -3.66
CA LYS A 67 -4.30 16.36 -3.64
C LYS A 67 -3.48 16.05 -4.90
N ALA A 68 -3.38 14.77 -5.26
CA ALA A 68 -2.66 14.34 -6.46
C ALA A 68 -3.36 14.84 -7.73
N SER A 69 -4.70 14.77 -7.74
CA SER A 69 -5.54 15.27 -8.83
C SER A 69 -5.34 16.76 -9.08
N ARG A 70 -5.25 17.57 -8.02
CA ARG A 70 -5.00 19.00 -8.12
C ARG A 70 -3.60 19.30 -8.64
N LYS A 71 -2.59 18.59 -8.16
CA LYS A 71 -1.20 18.77 -8.59
C LYS A 71 -0.99 18.41 -10.06
N MET A 72 -1.65 17.35 -10.54
CA MET A 72 -1.66 17.04 -11.98
C MET A 72 -2.29 18.16 -12.81
N LEU A 73 -3.37 18.78 -12.32
CA LEU A 73 -3.99 19.93 -13.00
C LEU A 73 -3.07 21.17 -12.99
N GLU A 74 -2.36 21.43 -11.89
CA GLU A 74 -1.35 22.50 -11.82
C GLU A 74 -0.23 22.30 -12.84
N HIS A 75 0.34 21.08 -12.91
CA HIS A 75 1.39 20.75 -13.88
C HIS A 75 0.88 20.77 -15.32
N LEU A 76 -0.36 20.31 -15.56
CA LEU A 76 -0.99 20.39 -16.88
C LEU A 76 -1.14 21.84 -17.34
N ASN A 77 -1.60 22.74 -16.46
CA ASN A 77 -1.70 24.17 -16.78
C ASN A 77 -0.32 24.80 -17.02
N LYS A 78 0.69 24.41 -16.24
CA LYS A 78 2.07 24.92 -16.38
C LYS A 78 2.72 24.47 -17.69
N ARG A 79 2.51 23.22 -18.10
CA ARG A 79 3.14 22.61 -19.28
C ARG A 79 2.39 22.92 -20.57
N ASP A 80 1.06 22.94 -20.53
CA ASP A 80 0.22 23.24 -21.68
C ASP A 80 -1.06 24.00 -21.26
N PRO A 81 -0.97 25.34 -21.14
CA PRO A 81 -2.12 26.20 -20.85
C PRO A 81 -3.22 26.10 -21.92
N THR A 82 -2.86 25.79 -23.17
CA THR A 82 -3.81 25.71 -24.28
C THR A 82 -4.69 24.47 -24.15
N LEU A 83 -4.09 23.32 -23.87
CA LEU A 83 -4.80 22.08 -23.57
C LEU A 83 -5.63 22.23 -22.27
N PHE A 84 -5.09 22.90 -21.25
CA PHE A 84 -5.81 23.16 -20.00
C PHE A 84 -7.10 23.96 -20.23
N SER A 85 -7.02 25.05 -21.00
CA SER A 85 -8.19 25.84 -21.40
C SER A 85 -9.17 25.04 -22.28
N GLU A 86 -8.67 24.24 -23.22
CA GLU A 86 -9.50 23.39 -24.10
C GLU A 86 -10.25 22.28 -23.34
N LEU A 87 -9.71 21.82 -22.21
CA LEU A 87 -10.36 20.89 -21.30
C LEU A 87 -11.45 21.58 -20.46
N GLY A 88 -11.63 22.90 -20.59
CA GLY A 88 -12.62 23.68 -19.85
C GLY A 88 -12.30 23.74 -18.36
N LEU A 89 -11.02 23.93 -18.06
CA LEU A 89 -10.46 24.14 -16.73
C LEU A 89 -10.01 25.60 -16.67
N THR A 90 -10.93 26.55 -16.49
CA THR A 90 -10.58 27.99 -16.32
C THR A 90 -11.10 28.51 -14.98
N ASP A 91 -10.24 29.27 -14.30
CA ASP A 91 -10.26 29.81 -12.92
C ASP A 91 -11.64 30.30 -12.39
N THR A 92 -11.97 30.18 -11.10
CA THR A 92 -11.27 30.83 -9.98
C THR A 92 -11.38 30.07 -8.65
N ALA A 93 -10.25 29.86 -7.98
CA ALA A 93 -10.13 30.06 -6.52
C ALA A 93 -8.64 30.00 -6.14
N THR A 94 -8.07 31.15 -5.83
CA THR A 94 -6.80 31.29 -5.13
C THR A 94 -6.82 30.39 -3.88
N PRO A 95 -5.86 29.47 -3.70
CA PRO A 95 -5.88 28.63 -2.53
C PRO A 95 -5.47 29.46 -1.31
N ALA A 96 -6.36 29.52 -0.31
CA ALA A 96 -5.96 29.80 1.07
C ALA A 96 -4.76 28.91 1.43
N PRO A 97 -3.77 29.39 2.20
CA PRO A 97 -2.58 28.63 2.52
C PRO A 97 -2.97 27.33 3.23
N GLN A 98 -2.92 26.22 2.48
CA GLN A 98 -3.10 24.91 3.06
C GLN A 98 -1.84 24.63 3.88
N LYS A 99 -2.00 24.62 5.20
CA LYS A 99 -0.99 24.12 6.13
C LYS A 99 -0.46 22.81 5.56
N GLN A 100 0.85 22.76 5.30
CA GLN A 100 1.54 21.50 5.07
C GLN A 100 1.16 20.58 6.23
N GLN A 101 0.34 19.57 5.96
CA GLN A 101 0.09 18.52 6.93
C GLN A 101 1.40 17.75 6.99
N GLY A 102 2.29 18.20 7.89
CA GLY A 102 3.45 17.43 8.29
C GLY A 102 2.96 16.05 8.73
N TRP A 103 3.73 15.03 8.39
CA TRP A 103 3.44 13.67 8.82
C TRP A 103 3.30 13.67 10.34
N SER A 104 2.07 13.50 10.82
CA SER A 104 1.81 13.45 12.25
C SER A 104 2.03 12.01 12.71
N ASN A 105 2.92 11.83 13.68
CA ASN A 105 3.10 10.54 14.37
C ASN A 105 2.05 10.33 15.48
N THR A 106 1.08 11.25 15.58
CA THR A 106 -0.02 11.19 16.53
C THR A 106 -1.13 10.32 15.94
N LEU A 107 -1.37 9.19 16.60
CA LEU A 107 -2.52 8.34 16.31
C LEU A 107 -3.80 9.09 16.72
N VAL A 108 -4.65 9.37 15.75
CA VAL A 108 -5.98 9.93 15.98
C VAL A 108 -6.97 8.79 15.95
N THR A 109 -7.51 8.43 17.11
CA THR A 109 -8.56 7.43 17.21
C THR A 109 -9.88 7.99 16.69
N THR A 110 -10.77 7.10 16.25
CA THR A 110 -12.14 7.49 15.92
C THR A 110 -12.87 8.04 17.14
N THR A 111 -13.95 8.80 16.91
CA THR A 111 -14.85 9.23 17.98
C THR A 111 -15.70 8.06 18.49
N ASP A 112 -16.05 8.10 19.78
CA ASP A 112 -16.95 7.12 20.40
C ASP A 112 -18.32 7.06 19.72
N SER A 113 -18.80 8.21 19.24
CA SER A 113 -20.07 8.32 18.51
C SER A 113 -20.06 7.49 17.22
N PHE A 114 -19.01 7.65 16.41
CA PHE A 114 -18.84 6.88 15.17
C PHE A 114 -18.71 5.39 15.48
N TRP A 115 -17.95 5.05 16.53
CA TRP A 115 -17.73 3.66 16.91
C TRP A 115 -19.03 2.96 17.34
N ASN A 116 -19.83 3.62 18.20
CA ASN A 116 -21.11 3.11 18.66
C ASN A 116 -22.15 2.98 17.53
N GLU A 117 -22.15 3.91 16.57
CA GLU A 117 -23.01 3.81 15.38
C GLU A 117 -22.66 2.55 14.56
N LYS A 118 -21.37 2.36 14.26
CA LYS A 118 -20.92 1.25 13.40
C LYS A 118 -21.02 -0.12 14.08
N ARG A 119 -20.83 -0.20 15.40
CA ARG A 119 -20.92 -1.46 16.16
C ARG A 119 -22.31 -2.10 16.07
N ASN A 120 -23.36 -1.30 15.86
CA ASN A 120 -24.75 -1.76 15.77
C ASN A 120 -25.21 -2.02 14.32
N SER A 121 -24.35 -1.82 13.33
CA SER A 121 -24.69 -2.07 11.92
C SER A 121 -24.64 -3.56 11.59
N LYS A 122 -25.62 -4.04 10.83
CA LYS A 122 -25.69 -5.42 10.34
C LYS A 122 -24.73 -5.69 9.18
N ASP A 123 -24.24 -4.65 8.51
CA ASP A 123 -23.35 -4.76 7.35
C ASP A 123 -21.85 -4.77 7.74
N ILE A 124 -21.56 -4.78 9.06
CA ILE A 124 -20.21 -4.67 9.61
C ILE A 124 -19.91 -5.91 10.45
N TYR A 125 -18.66 -6.38 10.41
CA TYR A 125 -18.20 -7.47 11.26
C TYR A 125 -18.41 -7.13 12.74
N SER A 126 -19.09 -8.03 13.46
CA SER A 126 -19.41 -7.83 14.87
C SER A 126 -18.16 -7.81 15.74
N VAL A 127 -18.09 -6.85 16.66
CA VAL A 127 -16.99 -6.70 17.62
C VAL A 127 -17.55 -6.73 19.03
N SER A 128 -17.06 -7.63 19.87
CA SER A 128 -17.40 -7.76 21.30
C SER A 128 -16.24 -7.28 22.18
N ASP A 129 -16.49 -6.92 23.44
CA ASP A 129 -15.38 -6.51 24.32
C ASP A 129 -14.42 -7.66 24.62
N CYS A 130 -14.93 -8.90 24.62
CA CYS A 130 -14.13 -10.11 24.73
C CYS A 130 -13.24 -10.35 23.51
N SER A 131 -13.78 -10.10 22.30
CA SER A 131 -13.02 -10.26 21.06
C SER A 131 -11.96 -9.19 20.89
N LEU A 132 -12.24 -7.95 21.30
CA LEU A 132 -11.26 -6.85 21.36
C LEU A 132 -10.03 -7.23 22.20
N LYS A 133 -10.25 -7.82 23.39
CA LYS A 133 -9.15 -8.26 24.28
C LYS A 133 -8.38 -9.48 23.77
N SER A 134 -8.97 -10.18 22.80
CA SER A 134 -8.43 -11.40 22.18
C SER A 134 -7.82 -11.14 20.80
N ARG A 135 -7.69 -9.88 20.38
CA ARG A 135 -7.00 -9.51 19.14
C ARG A 135 -5.52 -9.86 19.20
N VAL A 136 -5.06 -10.53 18.15
CA VAL A 136 -3.66 -10.90 17.99
C VAL A 136 -3.21 -10.64 16.55
N ALA A 137 -2.00 -10.13 16.41
CA ALA A 137 -1.38 -9.81 15.14
C ALA A 137 -0.01 -10.46 15.05
N LEU A 138 0.36 -10.92 13.86
CA LEU A 138 1.71 -11.40 13.54
C LEU A 138 2.46 -10.28 12.82
N LEU A 139 3.65 -9.94 13.33
CA LEU A 139 4.55 -8.95 12.73
C LEU A 139 5.91 -9.59 12.49
N ILE A 140 6.30 -9.74 11.23
CA ILE A 140 7.59 -10.29 10.83
C ILE A 140 8.36 -9.22 10.07
N THR A 141 9.54 -8.85 10.58
CA THR A 141 10.43 -7.89 9.94
C THR A 141 11.78 -8.54 9.65
N ASN A 142 12.11 -8.71 8.38
CA ASN A 142 13.47 -9.07 7.98
C ASN A 142 14.21 -7.80 7.60
N ARG A 143 15.22 -7.46 8.38
CA ARG A 143 16.04 -6.25 8.23
C ARG A 143 17.47 -6.60 7.89
N ASN A 144 18.07 -7.50 8.65
CA ASN A 144 19.48 -7.88 8.51
C ASN A 144 19.56 -9.18 7.73
N PHE A 145 20.15 -9.11 6.55
CA PHE A 145 20.35 -10.26 5.68
C PHE A 145 21.81 -10.73 5.76
N SER A 146 22.03 -12.02 5.54
CA SER A 146 23.37 -12.60 5.48
C SER A 146 24.22 -11.95 4.39
N ASP A 147 23.62 -11.57 3.26
CA ASP A 147 24.22 -10.58 2.37
C ASP A 147 23.93 -9.16 2.88
N THR A 148 24.95 -8.53 3.45
CA THR A 148 24.89 -7.16 3.99
C THR A 148 24.43 -6.10 2.98
N LYS A 149 24.55 -6.35 1.66
CA LYS A 149 24.03 -5.46 0.61
C LYS A 149 22.50 -5.41 0.60
N LEU A 150 21.85 -6.46 1.10
CA LEU A 150 20.40 -6.57 1.20
C LEU A 150 19.87 -6.02 2.53
N THR A 151 20.71 -5.50 3.43
CA THR A 151 20.23 -4.94 4.70
C THR A 151 19.30 -3.74 4.49
N ARG A 152 18.10 -3.81 5.07
CA ARG A 152 17.02 -2.82 4.90
C ARG A 152 17.13 -1.71 5.95
N LYS A 153 18.00 -0.75 5.71
CA LYS A 153 18.16 0.43 6.59
C LYS A 153 16.85 1.22 6.68
N GLY A 154 16.40 1.54 7.89
CA GLY A 154 15.17 2.28 8.15
C GLY A 154 13.96 1.40 8.48
N ALA A 155 14.04 0.09 8.24
CA ALA A 155 12.97 -0.86 8.55
C ALA A 155 12.64 -0.92 10.06
N GLU A 156 13.57 -0.50 10.93
CA GLU A 156 13.35 -0.35 12.37
C GLU A 156 12.22 0.63 12.66
N LYS A 157 12.18 1.74 11.91
CA LYS A 157 11.15 2.77 12.10
C LYS A 157 9.80 2.29 11.62
N ASP A 158 9.77 1.56 10.51
CA ASP A 158 8.55 0.93 9.99
C ASP A 158 8.00 -0.10 10.99
N GLU A 159 8.87 -0.94 11.56
CA GLU A 159 8.51 -1.89 12.63
C GLU A 159 7.92 -1.17 13.85
N GLU A 160 8.63 -0.17 14.39
CA GLU A 160 8.16 0.58 15.56
C GLU A 160 6.79 1.21 15.31
N ASN A 161 6.60 1.81 14.14
CA ASN A 161 5.35 2.47 13.76
C ASN A 161 4.22 1.45 13.61
N MET A 162 4.47 0.31 12.97
CA MET A 162 3.48 -0.75 12.81
C MET A 162 3.12 -1.40 14.14
N GLU A 163 4.10 -1.66 15.00
CA GLU A 163 3.84 -2.19 16.35
C GLU A 163 2.99 -1.21 17.17
N LYS A 164 3.34 0.09 17.15
CA LYS A 164 2.57 1.14 17.84
C LYS A 164 1.14 1.21 17.32
N LEU A 165 0.95 1.16 15.99
CA LEU A 165 -0.36 1.17 15.35
C LEU A 165 -1.20 -0.04 15.80
N LEU A 166 -0.67 -1.26 15.66
CA LEU A 166 -1.39 -2.48 16.00
C LEU A 166 -1.78 -2.52 17.49
N ARG A 167 -0.86 -2.12 18.38
CA ARG A 167 -1.15 -2.03 19.82
C ARG A 167 -2.24 -0.99 20.12
N SER A 168 -2.24 0.14 19.43
CA SER A 168 -3.30 1.16 19.59
C SER A 168 -4.68 0.69 19.10
N LEU A 169 -4.71 -0.32 18.22
CA LEU A 169 -5.93 -0.98 17.76
C LEU A 169 -6.32 -2.21 18.63
N ASN A 170 -5.70 -2.31 19.82
CA ASN A 170 -5.88 -3.37 20.82
C ASN A 170 -5.39 -4.77 20.41
N TYR A 171 -4.46 -4.86 19.46
CA TYR A 171 -3.84 -6.16 19.13
C TYR A 171 -2.66 -6.46 20.05
N GLU A 172 -2.61 -7.70 20.53
CA GLU A 172 -1.37 -8.30 20.99
C GLU A 172 -0.48 -8.59 19.77
N VAL A 173 0.74 -8.07 19.76
CA VAL A 173 1.66 -8.22 18.63
C VAL A 173 2.66 -9.33 18.92
N VAL A 174 2.56 -10.43 18.19
CA VAL A 174 3.56 -11.50 18.14
C VAL A 174 4.60 -11.10 17.11
N LYS A 175 5.80 -10.74 17.60
CA LYS A 175 6.85 -10.12 16.79
C LYS A 175 8.02 -11.06 16.54
N TYR A 176 8.49 -11.10 15.30
CA TYR A 176 9.71 -11.79 14.91
C TYR A 176 10.59 -10.90 14.03
N ASN A 177 11.90 -11.07 14.19
CA ASN A 177 12.91 -10.38 13.40
C ASN A 177 13.83 -11.38 12.71
N ASP A 178 14.25 -11.01 11.50
CA ASP A 178 15.35 -11.65 10.77
C ASP A 178 15.21 -13.19 10.63
N LEU A 179 14.08 -13.63 10.06
CA LEU A 179 13.75 -15.04 9.86
C LEU A 179 14.16 -15.56 8.48
N THR A 180 14.59 -16.83 8.43
CA THR A 180 14.66 -17.60 7.18
C THR A 180 13.26 -17.93 6.67
N ALA A 181 13.09 -18.33 5.40
CA ALA A 181 11.79 -18.70 4.86
C ALA A 181 11.14 -19.87 5.61
N GLU A 182 11.93 -20.85 6.02
CA GLU A 182 11.48 -21.96 6.87
C GLU A 182 10.93 -21.45 8.20
N ARG A 183 11.62 -20.50 8.83
CA ARG A 183 11.21 -19.91 10.11
C ARG A 183 10.00 -18.98 9.96
N ILE A 184 9.84 -18.28 8.82
CA ILE A 184 8.61 -17.54 8.50
C ILE A 184 7.42 -18.52 8.43
N ASN A 185 7.62 -19.66 7.77
CA ASN A 185 6.60 -20.69 7.64
C ASN A 185 6.22 -21.29 9.01
N GLU A 186 7.21 -21.55 9.87
CA GLU A 186 6.99 -21.99 11.26
C GLU A 186 6.25 -20.95 12.10
N ALA A 187 6.63 -19.67 12.00
CA ALA A 187 5.96 -18.59 12.70
C ALA A 187 4.47 -18.50 12.33
N LEU A 188 4.11 -18.69 11.06
CA LEU A 188 2.71 -18.75 10.61
C LEU A 188 1.98 -20.01 11.13
N ARG A 189 2.66 -21.16 11.18
CA ARG A 189 2.09 -22.38 11.76
C ARG A 189 1.78 -22.20 13.25
N ASN A 190 2.71 -21.62 14.00
CA ASN A 190 2.52 -21.33 15.41
C ASN A 190 1.42 -20.27 15.60
N PHE A 191 1.36 -19.27 14.73
CA PHE A 191 0.33 -18.25 14.78
C PHE A 191 -1.08 -18.81 14.55
N LYS A 192 -1.27 -19.73 13.59
CA LYS A 192 -2.59 -20.35 13.35
C LYS A 192 -3.10 -21.19 14.54
N GLU A 193 -2.21 -21.58 15.46
CA GLU A 193 -2.53 -22.34 16.68
C GLU A 193 -2.66 -21.43 17.91
N HIS A 194 -2.54 -20.11 17.74
CA HIS A 194 -2.54 -19.18 18.87
C HIS A 194 -3.88 -19.24 19.64
N PRO A 195 -3.85 -19.39 20.98
CA PRO A 195 -5.05 -19.69 21.78
C PRO A 195 -6.12 -18.59 21.74
N LYS A 196 -5.72 -17.35 21.45
CA LYS A 196 -6.65 -16.21 21.32
C LYS A 196 -7.49 -16.22 20.04
N LEU A 197 -7.13 -16.98 19.01
CA LEU A 197 -7.82 -16.94 17.71
C LEU A 197 -9.29 -17.38 17.79
N SER A 198 -9.62 -18.29 18.70
CA SER A 198 -11.00 -18.74 18.92
C SER A 198 -11.91 -17.58 19.32
N ASN A 199 -11.42 -16.68 20.16
CA ASN A 199 -12.17 -15.56 20.73
C ASN A 199 -11.94 -14.24 19.99
N THR A 200 -10.97 -14.17 19.08
CA THR A 200 -10.67 -12.96 18.33
C THR A 200 -11.78 -12.59 17.35
N ASP A 201 -11.90 -11.31 16.98
CA ASP A 201 -12.79 -10.86 15.91
C ASP A 201 -12.08 -10.69 14.58
N SER A 202 -10.77 -10.48 14.59
CA SER A 202 -9.97 -10.13 13.41
C SER A 202 -8.49 -10.36 13.68
N VAL A 203 -7.71 -10.54 12.63
CA VAL A 203 -6.25 -10.71 12.72
C VAL A 203 -5.53 -9.83 11.71
N PHE A 204 -4.32 -9.42 12.08
CA PHE A 204 -3.35 -8.85 11.17
C PHE A 204 -2.18 -9.82 10.97
N VAL A 205 -1.72 -9.94 9.74
CA VAL A 205 -0.42 -10.54 9.41
C VAL A 205 0.36 -9.53 8.59
N VAL A 206 1.47 -9.04 9.15
CA VAL A 206 2.33 -8.04 8.55
C VAL A 206 3.69 -8.65 8.31
N ILE A 207 4.14 -8.66 7.05
CA ILE A 207 5.46 -9.18 6.67
C ILE A 207 6.20 -8.10 5.89
N MET A 208 7.38 -7.72 6.40
CA MET A 208 8.22 -6.68 5.82
C MET A 208 9.60 -7.28 5.53
N SER A 209 9.93 -7.46 4.26
CA SER A 209 11.20 -8.08 3.82
C SER A 209 11.54 -7.66 2.38
N HIS A 210 12.63 -8.20 1.84
CA HIS A 210 12.76 -8.30 0.38
C HIS A 210 11.77 -9.32 -0.18
N GLY A 211 11.53 -9.23 -1.48
CA GLY A 211 10.62 -10.13 -2.16
C GLY A 211 10.95 -10.23 -3.64
N LYS A 212 10.37 -11.25 -4.25
CA LYS A 212 10.24 -11.38 -5.69
C LYS A 212 8.80 -11.82 -5.99
N ARG A 213 8.45 -11.99 -7.26
CA ARG A 213 7.10 -12.40 -7.64
C ARG A 213 6.70 -13.65 -6.85
N GLU A 214 5.56 -13.58 -6.14
CA GLU A 214 4.96 -14.69 -5.35
C GLU A 214 5.73 -15.12 -4.08
N PHE A 215 6.90 -14.52 -3.79
CA PHE A 215 7.74 -14.93 -2.66
C PHE A 215 8.21 -13.75 -1.80
N VAL A 216 8.27 -14.00 -0.49
CA VAL A 216 9.00 -13.17 0.48
C VAL A 216 10.36 -13.83 0.71
N LEU A 217 11.43 -13.04 0.73
CA LEU A 217 12.79 -13.57 0.94
C LEU A 217 13.09 -13.72 2.43
N GLY A 218 13.69 -14.84 2.81
CA GLY A 218 14.29 -15.04 4.11
C GLY A 218 15.68 -14.41 4.20
N VAL A 219 16.21 -14.27 5.42
CA VAL A 219 17.49 -13.58 5.67
C VAL A 219 18.71 -14.25 5.05
N ASN A 220 18.61 -15.53 4.70
CA ASN A 220 19.71 -16.28 4.09
C ASN A 220 19.63 -16.34 2.56
N HIS A 221 18.75 -15.55 1.96
CA HIS A 221 18.58 -15.55 0.51
C HIS A 221 19.86 -15.11 -0.20
N SER A 222 20.30 -15.91 -1.17
CA SER A 222 21.34 -15.55 -2.13
C SER A 222 20.98 -16.04 -3.52
N ASN A 223 21.68 -15.52 -4.54
CA ASN A 223 21.50 -15.96 -5.93
C ASN A 223 21.82 -17.45 -6.12
N GLU A 224 22.72 -18.02 -5.30
CA GLU A 224 23.13 -19.42 -5.37
C GLU A 224 22.22 -20.33 -4.55
N LYS A 225 21.70 -19.83 -3.43
CA LYS A 225 20.84 -20.58 -2.52
C LYS A 225 19.61 -19.75 -2.16
N PRO A 226 18.49 -19.96 -2.87
CA PRO A 226 17.24 -19.27 -2.58
C PRO A 226 16.71 -19.62 -1.18
N ASP A 227 16.42 -18.59 -0.39
CA ASP A 227 15.67 -18.69 0.88
C ASP A 227 14.33 -17.97 0.70
N GLU A 228 13.29 -18.70 0.31
CA GLU A 228 12.07 -18.10 -0.26
C GLU A 228 10.80 -18.68 0.37
N PHE A 229 9.97 -17.79 0.89
CA PHE A 229 8.69 -18.12 1.50
C PHE A 229 7.54 -17.83 0.50
N PRO A 230 6.77 -18.86 0.08
CA PRO A 230 5.62 -18.67 -0.81
C PRO A 230 4.48 -17.93 -0.12
N ILE A 231 4.02 -16.83 -0.71
CA ILE A 231 2.93 -16.00 -0.14
C ILE A 231 1.63 -16.81 0.01
N ASP A 232 1.38 -17.76 -0.89
CA ASP A 232 0.20 -18.64 -0.86
C ASP A 232 0.06 -19.44 0.44
N ASN A 233 1.16 -19.71 1.14
CA ASN A 233 1.12 -20.38 2.44
C ASN A 233 0.36 -19.55 3.50
N ILE A 234 0.37 -18.21 3.39
CA ILE A 234 -0.41 -17.35 4.30
C ILE A 234 -1.91 -17.62 4.11
N TYR A 235 -2.38 -17.61 2.86
CA TYR A 235 -3.79 -17.84 2.54
C TYR A 235 -4.23 -19.27 2.88
N LYS A 236 -3.35 -20.24 2.65
CA LYS A 236 -3.57 -21.64 3.02
C LYS A 236 -3.74 -21.80 4.53
N TYR A 237 -2.78 -21.33 5.33
CA TYR A 237 -2.78 -21.53 6.78
C TYR A 237 -3.87 -20.74 7.50
N LEU A 238 -4.19 -19.53 7.04
CA LEU A 238 -5.30 -18.74 7.58
C LEU A 238 -6.64 -19.09 6.93
N GLY A 239 -6.65 -20.02 5.97
CA GLY A 239 -7.83 -20.47 5.25
C GLY A 239 -8.81 -21.23 6.14
N PRO A 240 -10.07 -21.37 5.69
CA PRO A 240 -11.13 -22.02 6.46
C PRO A 240 -10.83 -23.49 6.81
N GLN A 241 -10.06 -24.17 5.95
CA GLN A 241 -9.69 -25.57 6.12
C GLN A 241 -8.62 -25.77 7.21
N GLU A 242 -7.63 -24.88 7.28
CA GLU A 242 -6.50 -25.02 8.21
C GLU A 242 -6.66 -24.21 9.50
N CYS A 243 -7.45 -23.13 9.48
CA CYS A 243 -7.74 -22.32 10.66
C CYS A 243 -9.25 -22.04 10.79
N PRO A 244 -10.04 -23.04 11.25
CA PRO A 244 -11.47 -22.87 11.48
C PRO A 244 -11.80 -21.75 12.49
N ALA A 245 -10.89 -21.45 13.41
CA ALA A 245 -11.03 -20.37 14.39
C ALA A 245 -11.20 -18.98 13.75
N LEU A 246 -10.75 -18.81 12.51
CA LEU A 246 -10.86 -17.58 11.73
C LEU A 246 -11.94 -17.62 10.63
N MET A 247 -12.84 -18.61 10.69
CA MET A 247 -14.03 -18.64 9.83
C MET A 247 -14.89 -17.41 10.05
N ASN A 248 -15.32 -16.77 8.95
CA ASN A 248 -16.15 -15.56 8.94
C ASN A 248 -15.54 -14.35 9.69
N LYS A 249 -14.22 -14.39 9.96
CA LYS A 249 -13.48 -13.29 10.58
C LYS A 249 -12.53 -12.66 9.57
N PRO A 250 -12.43 -11.32 9.51
CA PRO A 250 -11.52 -10.64 8.58
C PRO A 250 -10.05 -10.94 8.90
N LYS A 251 -9.28 -11.17 7.83
CA LYS A 251 -7.85 -11.47 7.84
C LYS A 251 -7.16 -10.37 7.04
N ILE A 252 -6.48 -9.45 7.72
CA ILE A 252 -5.81 -8.33 7.08
C ILE A 252 -4.34 -8.71 6.89
N ILE A 253 -3.92 -8.87 5.64
CA ILE A 253 -2.56 -9.26 5.29
C ILE A 253 -1.87 -8.07 4.62
N ILE A 254 -0.78 -7.59 5.22
CA ILE A 254 0.02 -6.48 4.70
C ILE A 254 1.42 -7.02 4.39
N ILE A 255 1.83 -6.94 3.13
CA ILE A 255 3.15 -7.39 2.69
C ILE A 255 3.87 -6.20 2.09
N GLN A 256 4.95 -5.77 2.76
CA GLN A 256 5.88 -4.81 2.22
C GLN A 256 7.10 -5.58 1.70
N ALA A 257 7.08 -5.92 0.42
CA ALA A 257 8.18 -6.58 -0.27
C ALA A 257 8.15 -6.23 -1.76
N CYS A 258 9.32 -6.26 -2.41
CA CYS A 258 9.41 -6.14 -3.86
C CYS A 258 8.71 -7.33 -4.54
N ARG A 259 8.26 -7.15 -5.78
CA ARG A 259 7.63 -8.23 -6.59
C ARG A 259 8.51 -8.67 -7.76
N GLY A 260 9.79 -8.30 -7.74
CA GLY A 260 10.74 -8.46 -8.85
C GLY A 260 10.84 -7.22 -9.74
N GLY A 261 11.90 -7.18 -10.55
CA GLY A 261 12.19 -6.13 -11.53
C GLY A 261 13.59 -6.33 -12.11
N SER A 262 13.70 -6.46 -13.43
CA SER A 262 14.98 -6.38 -14.13
C SER A 262 15.45 -4.93 -14.13
N LEU A 263 16.56 -4.64 -13.47
CA LEU A 263 17.33 -3.42 -13.72
C LEU A 263 17.90 -3.52 -15.15
N TYR A 264 17.12 -3.11 -16.16
CA TYR A 264 17.72 -2.69 -17.40
C TYR A 264 18.19 -1.24 -17.18
N PRO A 265 19.50 -0.96 -17.18
CA PRO A 265 19.96 0.41 -17.23
C PRO A 265 19.59 0.94 -18.60
N SER A 266 18.50 1.70 -18.68
CA SER A 266 18.24 2.59 -19.79
C SER A 266 19.25 3.72 -19.73
N TRP A 267 20.40 3.50 -20.37
CA TRP A 267 21.28 4.59 -20.77
C TRP A 267 20.52 5.40 -21.84
N VAL A 268 20.20 6.65 -21.51
CA VAL A 268 19.98 7.71 -22.50
C VAL A 268 21.24 8.56 -22.52
#